data_AF-A0A5C6YU76-F1
#
_entry.id   AF-A0A5C6YU76-F1
#
_cell.length_a   1.000
_cell.length_b   1.000
_cell.length_c   1.000
_cell.angle_alpha   90.00
_cell.angle_beta   90.00
_cell.angle_gamma   90.00
#
_symmetry.space_group_name_H-M   'P 1'
#
loop_
_entity.id
_entity.type
_entity.pdbx_description
1 polymer ?
#
loop_
_entity_poly.entity_id
_entity_poly.type
_entity_poly.pdbx_seq_one_letter_code
_entity_poly.pdbx_strand_id
1 'polypeptide(L)'
;VARAITGEVTLELRRGNDYSIMDTVSPNLTYAPERLSMEKVEDAAFSPADRIGQLTMRNLDIADTREKLGVYSRAGLLGKNSEGSIPLLTGGDE
;
A
#
# COMPACT_ATOMS: atom_id res chain seq x y z
N VAL A 1 -25.21 6.51 -9.01
CA VAL A 1 -24.39 5.93 -7.92
C VAL A 1 -24.81 4.47 -7.73
N ALA A 2 -23.89 3.55 -7.41
CA ALA A 2 -24.09 2.10 -7.22
C ALA A 2 -24.32 1.16 -8.44
N ARG A 3 -24.40 1.66 -9.68
CA ARG A 3 -24.68 0.82 -10.87
C ARG A 3 -23.68 -0.31 -11.15
N ALA A 4 -22.44 -0.18 -10.67
CA ALA A 4 -21.41 -1.20 -10.85
C ALA A 4 -21.44 -2.30 -9.78
N ILE A 5 -22.21 -2.12 -8.70
CA ILE A 5 -22.27 -3.05 -7.57
C ILE A 5 -23.33 -4.11 -7.87
N THR A 6 -22.91 -5.16 -8.55
CA THR A 6 -23.72 -6.33 -8.89
C THR A 6 -22.91 -7.59 -8.59
N GLY A 7 -23.41 -8.47 -7.74
CA GLY A 7 -22.71 -9.69 -7.33
C GLY A 7 -23.23 -10.24 -6.01
N GLU A 8 -22.58 -11.27 -5.51
CA GLU A 8 -22.94 -11.99 -4.30
C GLU A 8 -21.72 -12.11 -3.37
N VAL A 9 -21.98 -12.04 -2.06
CA VAL A 9 -20.97 -12.26 -1.01
C VAL A 9 -21.52 -13.30 -0.06
N THR A 10 -20.75 -14.35 0.17
CA THR A 10 -21.11 -15.43 1.11
C THR A 10 -20.44 -15.16 2.45
N LEU A 11 -21.23 -15.20 3.53
CA LEU A 11 -20.77 -14.88 4.88
C LEU A 11 -21.05 -16.04 5.84
N GLU A 12 -20.08 -16.33 6.72
CA GLU A 12 -20.29 -17.12 7.92
C GLU A 12 -20.50 -16.17 9.11
N LEU A 13 -21.63 -16.29 9.80
CA LEU A 13 -21.97 -15.45 10.96
C LEU A 13 -21.80 -16.23 12.26
N ARG A 14 -21.22 -15.60 13.28
CA ARG A 14 -21.01 -16.18 14.61
C ARG A 14 -21.72 -15.34 15.67
N ARG A 15 -21.01 -14.61 16.54
CA ARG A 15 -21.62 -13.82 17.63
C ARG A 15 -21.36 -12.32 17.48
N GLY A 16 -22.42 -11.52 17.48
CA GLY A 16 -22.31 -10.07 17.33
C GLY A 16 -21.67 -9.72 15.98
N ASN A 17 -20.56 -9.00 16.01
CA ASN A 17 -19.81 -8.60 14.82
C ASN A 17 -18.74 -9.63 14.40
N ASP A 18 -18.77 -10.83 14.96
CA ASP A 18 -17.90 -11.92 14.57
C ASP A 18 -18.48 -12.62 13.32
N TYR A 19 -17.84 -12.38 12.17
CA TYR A 19 -18.19 -13.00 10.89
C TYR A 19 -16.93 -13.23 10.05
N SER A 20 -17.05 -14.09 9.05
CA SER A 20 -15.99 -14.33 8.06
C SER A 20 -16.57 -14.33 6.65
N ILE A 21 -15.88 -13.69 5.71
CA ILE A 21 -16.24 -13.73 4.29
C ILE A 21 -15.74 -15.04 3.71
N MET A 22 -16.66 -15.85 3.21
CA MET A 22 -16.36 -17.17 2.64
C MET A 22 -16.09 -17.07 1.14
N ASP A 23 -16.86 -16.24 0.43
CA ASP A 23 -16.74 -16.08 -1.02
C ASP A 23 -17.24 -14.70 -1.48
N THR A 24 -16.79 -14.26 -2.65
CA THR A 24 -17.20 -13.01 -3.30
C THR A 24 -17.17 -13.18 -4.81
N VAL A 25 -18.35 -13.12 -5.43
CA VAL A 25 -18.53 -13.33 -6.87
C VAL A 25 -19.19 -12.10 -7.48
N SER A 26 -18.58 -11.53 -8.51
CA SER A 26 -19.18 -10.44 -9.28
C SER A 26 -18.65 -10.42 -10.71
N PRO A 27 -19.50 -10.16 -11.71
CA PRO A 27 -19.05 -9.95 -13.09
C PRO A 27 -18.24 -8.65 -13.27
N ASN A 28 -18.28 -7.75 -12.28
CA ASN A 28 -17.63 -6.44 -12.34
C ASN A 28 -16.35 -6.37 -11.48
N LEU A 29 -15.81 -7.51 -11.04
CA LEU A 29 -14.56 -7.53 -10.28
C LEU A 29 -13.40 -7.04 -11.15
N THR A 30 -12.65 -6.08 -10.62
CA THR A 30 -11.33 -5.72 -11.14
C THR A 30 -10.23 -6.60 -10.52
N TYR A 31 -10.54 -7.32 -9.44
CA TYR A 31 -9.72 -8.40 -8.91
C TYR A 31 -9.77 -9.58 -9.87
N ALA A 32 -8.63 -9.87 -10.48
CA ALA A 32 -8.46 -10.86 -11.53
C ALA A 32 -7.01 -11.40 -11.44
N PRO A 33 -6.73 -12.39 -10.56
CA PRO A 33 -5.37 -12.84 -10.28
C PRO A 33 -4.65 -13.39 -11.51
N GLU A 34 -5.39 -13.96 -12.47
CA GLU A 34 -4.87 -14.46 -13.74
C GLU A 34 -4.19 -13.38 -14.58
N ARG A 35 -4.60 -12.11 -14.45
CA ARG A 35 -3.98 -10.97 -15.15
C ARG A 35 -2.61 -10.59 -14.58
N LEU A 36 -2.29 -11.05 -13.37
CA LEU A 36 -1.01 -10.85 -12.71
C LEU A 36 -0.17 -12.14 -12.69
N SER A 37 -0.61 -13.18 -13.40
CA SER A 37 0.14 -14.43 -13.52
C SER A 37 1.48 -14.18 -14.22
N MET A 38 2.52 -14.83 -13.71
CA MET A 38 3.89 -14.78 -14.24
C MET A 38 4.34 -16.14 -14.78
N GLU A 39 3.41 -17.11 -14.89
CA GLU A 39 3.74 -18.48 -15.27
C GLU A 39 4.09 -18.62 -16.76
N LYS A 40 3.49 -17.79 -17.61
CA LYS A 40 3.76 -17.70 -19.06
C LYS A 40 4.21 -16.29 -19.38
N VAL A 41 5.44 -16.15 -19.86
CA VAL A 41 6.10 -14.85 -20.06
C VAL A 41 5.47 -14.07 -21.22
N GLU A 42 4.85 -14.75 -22.19
CA GLU A 42 4.21 -14.13 -23.36
C GLU A 42 2.96 -13.30 -22.99
N ASP A 43 2.26 -13.68 -21.92
CA ASP A 43 1.03 -13.02 -21.44
C ASP A 43 1.26 -12.15 -20.19
N ALA A 44 2.52 -12.04 -19.73
CA ALA A 44 2.85 -11.32 -18.50
C ALA A 44 2.62 -9.81 -18.66
N ALA A 45 1.86 -9.20 -17.73
CA ALA A 45 1.52 -7.79 -17.78
C ALA A 45 2.72 -6.83 -17.61
N PHE A 46 3.83 -7.32 -17.04
CA PHE A 46 5.07 -6.57 -16.86
C PHE A 46 6.25 -7.53 -16.67
N SER A 47 7.45 -7.07 -17.03
CA SER A 47 8.70 -7.77 -16.78
C SER A 47 9.35 -7.33 -15.45
N PRO A 48 10.34 -8.08 -14.94
CA PRO A 48 11.14 -7.63 -13.79
C PRO A 48 11.83 -6.26 -14.02
N ALA A 49 12.26 -5.99 -15.25
CA ALA A 49 12.93 -4.74 -15.60
C ALA A 49 11.98 -3.53 -15.48
N ASP A 50 10.71 -3.69 -15.85
CA ASP A 50 9.70 -2.63 -15.73
C ASP A 50 9.52 -2.20 -14.27
N ARG A 51 9.56 -3.16 -13.34
CA ARG A 51 9.48 -2.85 -11.91
C ARG A 51 10.70 -2.08 -11.42
N ILE A 52 11.90 -2.41 -11.91
CA ILE A 52 13.12 -1.65 -11.59
C ILE A 52 13.04 -0.22 -12.14
N GLY A 53 12.54 -0.06 -13.36
CA GLY A 53 12.28 1.26 -13.95
C GLY A 53 11.32 2.08 -13.07
N GLN A 54 10.20 1.47 -12.65
CA GLN A 54 9.22 2.11 -11.78
C GLN A 54 9.81 2.53 -10.42
N LEU A 55 10.68 1.70 -9.82
CA LEU A 55 11.36 2.04 -8.57
C LEU A 55 12.36 3.18 -8.75
N THR A 56 13.09 3.20 -9.86
CA THR A 56 14.09 4.24 -10.16
C THR A 56 13.47 5.63 -10.23
N MET A 57 12.25 5.74 -10.76
CA MET A 57 11.52 7.02 -10.83
C MET A 57 11.20 7.63 -9.46
N ARG A 58 11.29 6.86 -8.36
CA ARG A 58 11.07 7.36 -6.99
C ARG A 58 12.30 7.98 -6.34
N ASN A 59 13.49 7.83 -6.92
CA ASN A 59 14.75 8.20 -6.25
C ASN A 59 14.88 9.70 -5.93
N LEU A 60 14.40 10.59 -6.81
CA LEU A 60 14.48 12.04 -6.59
C LEU A 60 13.62 12.46 -5.39
N ASP A 61 12.37 12.03 -5.36
CA ASP A 61 11.44 12.32 -4.26
C ASP A 61 11.91 11.71 -2.93
N ILE A 62 12.53 10.52 -2.97
CA ILE A 62 13.16 9.91 -1.79
C ILE A 62 14.33 10.77 -1.28
N ALA A 63 15.19 11.27 -2.17
CA ALA A 63 16.32 12.12 -1.79
C ALA A 63 15.82 13.43 -1.15
N ASP A 64 14.82 14.07 -1.77
CA ASP A 64 14.20 15.29 -1.28
C ASP A 64 13.57 15.08 0.11
N THR A 65 12.84 13.96 0.30
CA THR A 65 12.25 13.60 1.58
C THR A 65 13.32 13.41 2.66
N ARG A 66 14.44 12.73 2.33
CA ARG A 66 15.57 12.57 3.27
C ARG A 66 16.18 13.90 3.66
N GLU A 67 16.34 14.83 2.72
CA GLU A 67 16.83 16.18 3.02
C GLU A 67 15.85 16.92 3.95
N LYS A 68 14.54 16.82 3.68
CA LYS A 68 13.50 17.47 4.51
C LYS A 68 13.47 16.93 5.94
N LEU A 69 13.67 15.63 6.14
CA LEU A 69 13.84 15.08 7.50
C LEU A 69 15.02 15.73 8.24
N GLY A 70 16.14 15.98 7.53
CA GLY A 70 17.27 16.73 8.07
C GLY A 70 16.92 18.18 8.42
N VAL A 71 16.12 18.86 7.59
CA VAL A 71 15.61 20.21 7.89
C VAL A 71 14.73 20.22 9.13
N TYR A 72 13.77 19.30 9.23
CA TYR A 72 12.86 19.22 10.38
C TYR A 72 13.59 18.86 11.68
N SER A 73 14.62 18.02 11.62
CA SER A 73 15.48 17.73 12.76
C SER A 73 16.26 18.98 13.22
N ARG A 74 16.84 19.76 12.28
CA ARG A 74 17.53 21.02 12.61
C ARG A 74 16.59 22.10 13.15
N ALA A 75 15.36 22.15 12.64
CA ALA A 75 14.33 23.07 13.12
C ALA A 75 13.74 22.66 14.48
N GLY A 76 14.12 21.51 15.04
CA GLY A 76 13.64 21.03 16.33
C GLY A 76 12.24 20.42 16.30
N LEU A 77 11.68 20.17 15.10
CA LEU A 77 10.35 19.56 14.92
C LEU A 77 10.38 18.03 15.04
N LEU A 78 11.55 17.42 14.81
CA LEU A 78 11.78 15.99 15.01
C LEU A 78 12.71 15.77 16.19
N GLY A 79 12.39 14.75 17.00
CA GLY A 79 13.14 14.35 18.17
C GLY A 79 14.55 13.87 17.80
N LYS A 80 15.53 14.26 18.62
CA LYS A 80 16.94 13.89 18.44
C LYS A 80 17.26 12.45 18.83
N ASN A 81 16.37 11.82 19.61
CA ASN A 81 16.53 10.47 20.15
C ASN A 81 15.39 9.59 19.63
N SER A 82 15.60 8.94 18.48
CA SER A 82 14.79 7.79 18.08
C SER A 82 15.59 6.53 18.42
N GLU A 83 14.99 5.57 19.12
CA GLU A 83 15.57 4.22 19.23
C GLU A 83 15.59 3.49 17.87
N GLY A 84 14.88 4.04 16.86
CA GLY A 84 14.89 3.58 15.47
C GLY A 84 15.80 4.41 14.54
N SER A 85 15.89 3.96 13.28
CA SER A 85 16.74 4.55 12.23
C SER A 85 16.23 5.86 11.61
N ILE A 86 15.07 6.37 12.05
CA ILE A 86 14.42 7.58 11.52
C ILE A 86 13.97 8.49 12.68
N PRO A 87 14.20 9.81 12.61
CA PRO A 87 13.75 10.75 13.64
C PRO A 87 12.23 10.71 13.84
N LEU A 88 11.79 10.67 15.09
CA LEU A 88 10.37 10.64 15.46
C LEU A 88 9.84 12.07 15.67
N LEU A 89 8.52 12.23 15.65
CA LEU A 89 7.90 13.48 16.10
C LEU A 89 8.18 13.67 17.59
N THR A 90 8.56 14.88 17.99
CA THR A 90 8.48 15.25 19.41
C THR A 90 6.99 15.29 19.77
N GLY A 91 6.54 14.45 20.70
CA GLY A 91 5.19 14.60 21.26
C GLY A 91 5.00 16.04 21.74
N GLY A 92 3.82 16.62 21.48
CA GLY A 92 3.45 17.84 22.17
C GLY A 92 3.35 17.50 23.66
N ASP A 93 4.06 18.24 24.51
CA ASP A 93 3.81 18.20 25.94
C ASP A 93 2.36 18.69 26.16
N GLU A 94 1.46 17.75 26.49
CA GLU A 94 0.32 18.03 27.37
C GLU A 94 0.76 17.79 28.82
#